data_AF-A0AAV0Q8U7-F1
#
_entry.id   AF-A0AAV0Q8U7-F1
#
_cell.length_a   1.000
_cell.length_b   1.000
_cell.length_c   1.000
_cell.angle_alpha   90.00
_cell.angle_beta   90.00
_cell.angle_gamma   90.00
#
_symmetry.space_group_name_H-M   'P 1'
#
loop_
_entity.id
_entity.type
_entity.pdbx_description
1 polymer ?
#
loop_
_entity_poly.entity_id
_entity_poly.type
_entity_poly.pdbx_seq_one_letter_code
_entity_poly.pdbx_strand_id
1 'polypeptide(L)' 'MLNGLGVKTNVDLAKLLAAGDFISKQLGRAPVSKAAVALSRAVADASKI' A
#
# COMPACT_ATOMS: atom_id res chain seq x y z
N MET A 1 -8.30 6.28 -4.11
CA MET A 1 -9.24 7.20 -4.79
C MET A 1 -10.01 6.49 -5.89
N LEU A 2 -9.40 6.03 -6.99
CA LEU A 2 -10.12 5.41 -8.12
C LEU A 2 -11.01 4.21 -7.73
N ASN A 3 -10.52 3.34 -6.83
CA ASN A 3 -11.29 2.21 -6.32
C ASN A 3 -12.57 2.63 -5.56
N GLY A 4 -12.57 3.81 -4.93
CA GLY A 4 -13.75 4.34 -4.22
C GLY A 4 -14.74 5.08 -5.12
N LEU A 5 -14.33 5.41 -6.35
CA LEU A 5 -15.16 6.07 -7.36
C LEU A 5 -15.86 5.05 -8.30
N GLY A 6 -15.72 3.75 -8.06
CA GLY A 6 -16.29 2.69 -8.90
C GLY A 6 -15.58 2.48 -10.24
N VAL A 7 -14.42 3.12 -10.44
CA VAL A 7 -13.62 2.98 -11.67
C VAL A 7 -12.85 1.66 -11.60
N LYS A 8 -13.13 0.76 -12.55
CA LYS A 8 -12.36 -0.50 -12.70
C LYS A 8 -10.98 -0.18 -13.26
N THR A 9 -9.96 -0.28 -12.41
CA THR A 9 -8.56 -0.09 -12.79
C THR A 9 -7.88 -1.41 -13.19
N ASN A 10 -8.50 -2.57 -12.91
CA ASN A 10 -7.89 -3.89 -13.07
C ASN A 10 -6.53 -4.04 -12.35
N VAL A 11 -6.27 -3.21 -11.33
CA VAL A 11 -5.05 -3.24 -10.53
C VAL A 11 -5.35 -3.88 -9.18
N ASP A 12 -4.57 -4.90 -8.83
CA ASP A 12 -4.56 -5.48 -7.50
C ASP A 12 -3.79 -4.57 -6.54
N LEU A 13 -4.53 -3.86 -5.69
CA LEU A 13 -3.98 -2.93 -4.71
C LEU A 13 -3.06 -3.61 -3.70
N ALA A 14 -3.30 -4.88 -3.34
CA ALA A 14 -2.46 -5.59 -2.38
C ALA A 14 -1.09 -5.91 -2.97
N LYS A 15 -1.05 -6.37 -4.23
CA LYS A 15 0.21 -6.61 -4.95
C LYS A 15 0.98 -5.33 -5.22
N LEU A 16 0.27 -4.25 -5.57
CA LEU A 16 0.87 -2.93 -5.77
C LEU A 16 1.52 -2.41 -4.48
N LEU A 17 0.84 -2.58 -3.34
CA LEU A 17 1.36 -2.21 -2.03
C LEU A 17 2.64 -2.99 -1.71
N ALA A 18 2.62 -4.32 -1.88
CA ALA A 18 3.78 -5.18 -1.62
C ALA A 18 4.99 -4.82 -2.48
N ALA A 19 4.78 -4.54 -3.78
CA ALA A 19 5.83 -4.10 -4.68
C ALA A 19 6.39 -2.72 -4.29
N GLY A 20 5.51 -1.79 -3.90
CA GLY A 20 5.88 -0.46 -3.40
C GLY A 20 6.72 -0.52 -2.13
N ASP A 21 6.32 -1.36 -1.17
CA ASP A 21 7.06 -1.56 0.07
C ASP A 21 8.40 -2.27 -0.19
N PHE A 22 8.45 -3.22 -1.12
CA PHE A 22 9.69 -3.87 -1.52
C PHE A 22 10.71 -2.87 -2.07
N ILE A 23 10.33 -2.04 -3.05
CA ILE A 23 11.25 -1.07 -3.65
C ILE A 23 11.63 0.04 -2.68
N SER A 24 10.73 0.46 -1.80
CA SER A 24 11.02 1.43 -0.74
C SER A 24 12.08 0.91 0.23
N LYS A 25 12.00 -0.37 0.64
CA LYS A 25 13.04 -1.01 1.46
C LYS A 25 14.38 -1.10 0.73
N GLN A 26 14.37 -1.48 -0.55
CA GLN A 26 15.59 -1.55 -1.36
C GLN A 26 16.27 -0.18 -1.55
N LEU A 27 15.48 0.88 -1.70
CA LEU A 27 15.97 2.26 -1.82
C LEU A 27 16.29 2.91 -0.47
N GLY A 28 16.09 2.22 0.66
CA GLY A 28 16.32 2.76 2.01
C GLY A 28 15.46 3.96 2.37
N ARG A 29 14.31 4.14 1.71
CA ARG A 29 13.43 5.32 1.91
C ARG A 29 11.99 4.92 2.16
N ALA A 30 11.31 5.71 2.98
CA ALA A 30 9.89 5.51 3.25
C ALA A 30 9.03 5.65 1.97
N PRO A 31 7.93 4.90 1.84
CA PRO A 31 7.01 5.06 0.72
C PRO A 31 6.33 6.43 0.77
N VAL A 32 6.32 7.14 -0.37
CA VAL A 32 5.73 8.49 -0.51
C VAL A 32 4.19 8.42 -0.63
N SER A 33 3.65 7.24 -0.95
CA SER A 33 2.21 7.02 -1.04
C SER A 33 1.55 7.07 0.34
N LYS A 34 0.78 8.14 0.60
CA LYS A 34 0.03 8.32 1.85
C LYS A 34 -0.96 7.16 2.12
N ALA A 35 -1.58 6.65 1.05
CA ALA A 35 -2.46 5.49 1.14
C ALA A 35 -1.67 4.21 1.49
N ALA A 36 -0.47 4.05 0.91
CA ALA A 36 0.37 2.90 1.25
C ALA A 36 0.81 2.94 2.71
N VAL A 37 1.27 4.09 3.21
CA VAL A 37 1.66 4.26 4.62
C VAL A 37 0.49 3.97 5.57
N ALA A 38 -0.71 4.46 5.27
CA ALA A 38 -1.89 4.20 6.09
C ALA A 38 -2.29 2.70 6.09
N LEU A 39 -2.29 2.07 4.91
CA LEU A 39 -2.61 0.65 4.78
C LEU A 39 -1.57 -0.25 5.43
N SER A 40 -0.27 0.01 5.24
CA SER A 40 0.79 -0.79 5.88
C SER A 40 0.76 -0.66 7.40
N ARG A 41 0.39 0.52 7.95
CA ARG A 41 0.16 0.69 9.39
C ARG A 41 -1.07 -0.05 9.89
N ALA A 42 -2.19 0.01 9.17
CA ALA A 42 -3.41 -0.71 9.53
C ALA A 42 -3.18 -2.24 9.54
N VAL A 43 -2.42 -2.76 8.56
CA VAL A 43 -2.04 -4.18 8.54
C VAL A 43 -1.12 -4.54 9.71
N ALA A 44 -0.14 -3.69 10.04
CA ALA A 44 0.75 -3.91 11.18
C ALA A 44 0.03 -3.86 12.53
N ASP A 45 -1.03 -3.05 12.64
CA ASP A 45 -1.89 -2.97 13.84
C ASP A 45 -2.82 -4.19 13.94
N ALA A 46 -3.39 -4.63 12.82
CA ALA A 46 -4.23 -5.83 12.75
C ALA A 46 -3.46 -7.12 13.11
N SER A 47 -2.17 -7.22 12.81
CA SER A 47 -1.31 -8.36 13.21
C SER A 47 -0.96 -8.40 14.70
N LYS A 48 -1.35 -7.40 15.51
CA LYS A 48 -1.11 -7.37 16.96
C LYS A 48 -2.30 -7.86 17.80
N ILE A 49 -3.41 -8.23 17.16
CA ILE A 49 -4.61 -8.82 17.78
C ILE A 49 -4.52 -10.34 17.64
#